data_AF-A0A2K9PA26-F1
#
_entry.id   AF-A0A2K9PA26-F1
#
_cell.length_a   1.000
_cell.length_b   1.000
_cell.length_c   1.000
_cell.angle_alpha   90.00
_cell.angle_beta   90.00
_cell.angle_gamma   90.00
#
_symmetry.space_group_name_H-M   'P 1'
#
loop_
_entity.id
_entity.type
_entity.pdbx_description
1 polymer ?
#
loop_
_entity_poly.entity_id
_entity_poly.type
_entity_poly.pdbx_seq_one_letter_code
_entity_poly.pdbx_strand_id
1 'polypeptide(L)'
;MEFEERYYRQELNYLRQLSKQLATEKPHLARFLAEKGADPDIERLLEGVAFLTGNLRQKIEDEFPELTHGLIKMLWPNYLRPVPSMTMIEYSPDMDKTSVPVRIPRNEQLTTGAKETQGNQVLSAYSGNEHDITPPCTFTLCRDIWLLPVQLEQVENHSTPRHGIIDVTFAVAPGTDSTTLDLNRLRFWLGNDDDYTRYQLYLWLCEYLQGAELITGEQSIPMPEFMLKAVGFKPEDAMLPWPGNVHSGYRILQEFFCYADSFLFFDACGVPALPDKLKENHFILRLRFSRPLPVDIQLHRGSLRLYCAPAINLFFHHAEAITLDHQRADYPLISSRHYPDTKAKAKANASTSLHFAAIT
;
A
#
# COMPACT_ATOMS: atom_id res chain seq x y z
N MET A 1 11.69 -5.96 -26.92
CA MET A 1 13.01 -5.98 -26.29
C MET A 1 13.90 -5.11 -27.16
N GLU A 2 14.37 -4.00 -26.61
CA GLU A 2 15.23 -3.07 -27.34
C GLU A 2 16.63 -3.69 -27.44
N PHE A 3 17.21 -3.69 -28.64
CA PHE A 3 18.53 -4.30 -28.85
C PHE A 3 19.60 -3.42 -28.21
N GLU A 4 20.37 -4.00 -27.29
CA GLU A 4 21.43 -3.26 -26.63
C GLU A 4 22.68 -3.19 -27.51
N GLU A 5 23.02 -1.97 -27.95
CA GLU A 5 24.15 -1.69 -28.85
C GLU A 5 25.49 -2.25 -28.32
N ARG A 6 25.61 -2.39 -27.00
CA ARG A 6 26.79 -2.95 -26.33
C ARG A 6 27.12 -4.37 -26.84
N TYR A 7 26.13 -5.25 -27.00
CA TYR A 7 26.37 -6.62 -27.43
C TYR A 7 26.90 -6.69 -28.86
N TYR A 8 26.29 -5.92 -29.77
CA TYR A 8 26.79 -5.77 -31.13
C TYR A 8 28.25 -5.31 -31.17
N ARG A 9 28.57 -4.22 -30.44
CA ARG A 9 29.94 -3.67 -30.43
C ARG A 9 30.95 -4.66 -29.87
N GLN A 10 30.58 -5.42 -28.84
CA GLN A 10 31.45 -6.44 -28.26
C GLN A 10 31.70 -7.60 -29.23
N GLU A 11 30.65 -8.14 -29.86
CA GLU A 11 30.77 -9.23 -30.82
C GLU A 11 31.54 -8.80 -32.07
N LEU A 12 31.30 -7.60 -32.58
CA LEU A 12 32.03 -7.05 -33.73
C LEU A 12 33.53 -6.86 -33.42
N ASN A 13 33.85 -6.36 -32.23
CA ASN A 13 35.24 -6.23 -31.81
C ASN A 13 35.93 -7.60 -31.64
N TYR A 14 35.22 -8.57 -31.07
CA TYR A 14 35.71 -9.95 -30.94
C TYR A 14 35.99 -10.58 -32.31
N LEU A 15 35.05 -10.48 -33.25
CA LEU A 15 35.21 -10.98 -34.62
C LEU A 15 36.39 -10.32 -35.35
N ARG A 16 36.60 -9.01 -35.17
CA ARG A 16 37.75 -8.30 -35.74
C ARG A 16 39.08 -8.75 -35.14
N GLN A 17 39.13 -8.99 -33.83
CA GLN A 17 40.33 -9.53 -33.17
C GLN A 17 40.66 -10.93 -33.68
N LEU A 18 39.65 -11.80 -33.81
CA LEU A 18 39.80 -13.15 -34.35
C LEU A 18 40.25 -13.13 -35.82
N SER A 19 39.68 -12.23 -36.62
CA SER A 19 40.06 -12.04 -38.03
C SER A 19 41.53 -11.64 -38.18
N LYS A 20 42.02 -10.75 -37.32
CA LYS A 20 43.43 -10.33 -37.30
C LYS A 20 44.39 -11.47 -36.89
N GLN A 21 43.99 -12.29 -35.92
CA GLN A 21 44.75 -13.49 -35.54
C GLN A 21 44.81 -14.48 -36.70
N LEU A 22 43.67 -14.78 -37.33
CA LEU A 22 43.58 -15.70 -38.46
C LEU A 22 44.37 -15.21 -39.67
N ALA A 23 44.41 -13.90 -39.92
CA ALA A 23 45.24 -13.30 -40.97
C ALA A 23 46.75 -13.51 -40.73
N THR A 24 47.17 -13.54 -39.47
CA THR A 24 48.57 -13.79 -39.09
C THR A 24 48.94 -15.27 -39.31
N GLU A 25 48.03 -16.19 -38.99
CA GLU A 25 48.22 -17.63 -39.20
C GLU A 25 48.10 -18.06 -40.67
N LYS A 26 47.24 -17.39 -41.44
CA LYS A 26 46.95 -17.69 -42.85
C LYS A 26 47.19 -16.46 -43.73
N PRO A 27 48.44 -16.22 -44.17
CA PRO A 27 48.82 -15.02 -44.92
C PRO A 27 48.02 -14.80 -46.21
N HIS A 28 47.56 -15.87 -46.87
CA HIS A 28 46.74 -15.77 -48.08
C HIS A 28 45.33 -15.18 -47.83
N LEU A 29 44.84 -15.19 -46.59
CA LEU A 29 43.58 -14.57 -46.17
C LEU A 29 43.77 -13.16 -45.62
N ALA A 30 45.01 -12.72 -45.38
CA ALA A 30 45.30 -11.42 -44.76
C ALA A 30 44.73 -10.24 -45.56
N ARG A 31 44.72 -10.33 -46.90
CA ARG A 31 44.12 -9.30 -47.79
C ARG A 31 42.63 -9.06 -47.55
N PHE A 32 41.95 -9.99 -46.89
CA PHE A 32 40.52 -9.95 -46.61
C PHE A 32 40.22 -9.65 -45.14
N LEU A 33 41.14 -9.98 -44.22
CA LEU A 33 40.87 -10.06 -42.77
C LEU A 33 41.80 -9.22 -41.89
N ALA A 34 42.94 -8.73 -42.40
CA ALA A 34 43.98 -8.10 -41.59
C ALA A 34 43.67 -6.64 -41.22
N GLU A 35 42.98 -5.92 -42.10
CA GLU A 35 42.69 -4.49 -41.94
C GLU A 35 41.20 -4.20 -42.04
N LYS A 36 40.73 -3.26 -41.22
CA LYS A 36 39.35 -2.79 -41.23
C LYS A 36 39.06 -2.11 -42.57
N GLY A 37 38.07 -2.63 -43.31
CA GLY A 37 37.70 -2.09 -44.62
C GLY A 37 38.54 -2.60 -45.80
N ALA A 38 39.33 -3.66 -45.61
CA ALA A 38 40.07 -4.30 -46.71
C ALA A 38 39.13 -4.89 -47.78
N ASP A 39 37.98 -5.41 -47.35
CA ASP A 39 36.90 -5.88 -48.21
C ASP A 39 35.54 -5.43 -47.63
N PRO A 40 34.78 -4.56 -48.32
CA PRO A 40 33.48 -4.07 -47.85
C PRO A 40 32.43 -5.17 -47.66
N ASP A 41 32.48 -6.25 -48.44
CA ASP A 41 31.49 -7.34 -48.34
C ASP A 41 31.76 -8.21 -47.11
N ILE A 42 33.02 -8.40 -46.77
CA ILE A 42 33.44 -9.11 -45.55
C ILE A 42 33.14 -8.27 -44.31
N GLU A 43 33.39 -6.96 -44.35
CA GLU A 43 33.04 -6.09 -43.23
C GLU A 43 31.53 -6.13 -42.94
N ARG A 44 30.69 -6.05 -43.99
CA ARG A 44 29.23 -6.20 -43.86
C ARG A 44 28.81 -7.57 -43.34
N LEU A 45 29.52 -8.64 -43.74
CA LEU A 45 29.28 -9.98 -43.21
C LEU A 45 29.61 -10.05 -41.72
N LEU A 46 30.74 -9.49 -41.27
CA LEU A 46 31.12 -9.45 -39.87
C LEU A 46 30.14 -8.62 -39.03
N GLU A 47 29.65 -7.50 -39.56
CA GLU A 47 28.59 -6.70 -38.93
C GLU A 47 27.28 -7.47 -38.83
N GLY A 48 26.85 -8.15 -39.90
CA GLY A 48 25.64 -8.98 -39.90
C GLY A 48 25.72 -10.15 -38.91
N VAL A 49 26.86 -10.84 -38.85
CA VAL A 49 27.10 -11.92 -37.89
C VAL A 49 27.13 -11.37 -36.47
N ALA A 50 27.84 -10.28 -36.21
CA ALA A 50 27.89 -9.63 -34.89
C ALA A 50 26.51 -9.19 -34.40
N PHE A 51 25.64 -8.73 -35.31
CA PHE A 51 24.27 -8.38 -34.97
C PHE A 51 23.45 -9.61 -34.57
N LEU A 52 23.55 -10.71 -35.32
CA LEU A 52 22.84 -11.95 -35.00
C LEU A 52 23.35 -12.60 -33.70
N THR A 53 24.66 -12.69 -33.52
CA THR A 53 25.27 -13.29 -32.31
C THR A 53 25.09 -12.39 -31.10
N GLY A 54 25.14 -11.07 -31.26
CA GLY A 54 24.87 -10.11 -30.20
C GLY A 54 23.43 -10.24 -29.69
N ASN A 55 22.46 -10.37 -30.59
CA ASN A 55 21.06 -10.61 -30.22
C ASN A 55 20.88 -11.94 -29.47
N LEU A 56 21.53 -13.00 -29.94
CA LEU A 56 21.47 -14.31 -29.29
C LEU A 56 22.06 -14.25 -27.88
N ARG A 57 23.22 -13.59 -27.72
CA ARG A 57 23.88 -13.45 -26.43
C ARG A 57 23.09 -12.58 -25.46
N GLN A 58 22.51 -11.48 -25.93
CA GLN A 58 21.58 -10.68 -25.13
C GLN A 58 20.43 -11.55 -24.62
N LYS A 59 19.79 -12.35 -25.50
CA LYS A 59 18.72 -13.26 -25.09
C LYS A 59 19.17 -14.30 -24.05
N ILE A 60 20.35 -14.90 -24.22
CA ILE A 60 20.87 -15.90 -23.28
C ILE A 60 21.16 -15.26 -21.91
N GLU A 61 21.73 -14.06 -21.89
CA GLU A 61 21.99 -13.33 -20.63
C GLU A 61 20.66 -12.86 -19.98
N ASP A 62 19.65 -12.50 -20.78
CA ASP A 62 18.30 -12.13 -20.34
C ASP A 62 17.45 -13.34 -19.85
N GLU A 63 17.80 -14.58 -20.20
CA GLU A 63 17.08 -15.81 -19.81
C GLU A 63 17.40 -16.29 -18.38
N PHE A 64 18.53 -15.87 -17.78
CA PHE A 64 18.88 -16.21 -16.39
C PHE A 64 17.82 -15.78 -15.34
N PRO A 65 17.18 -14.60 -15.49
CA PRO A 65 15.97 -14.22 -14.78
C PRO A 65 14.85 -15.25 -14.80
N GLU A 66 14.61 -15.99 -15.89
CA GLU A 66 13.47 -16.92 -15.96
C GLU A 66 13.64 -18.09 -14.98
N LEU A 67 14.86 -18.65 -14.90
CA LEU A 67 15.20 -19.71 -13.96
C LEU A 67 15.18 -19.22 -12.50
N THR A 68 15.85 -18.10 -12.24
CA THR A 68 15.96 -17.54 -10.89
C THR A 68 14.63 -17.03 -10.36
N HIS A 69 13.83 -16.34 -11.19
CA HIS A 69 12.46 -15.95 -10.83
C HIS A 69 11.57 -17.17 -10.60
N GLY A 70 11.71 -18.25 -11.36
CA GLY A 70 10.98 -19.50 -11.12
C GLY A 70 11.26 -20.07 -9.72
N LEU A 71 12.53 -20.15 -9.34
CA LEU A 71 12.94 -20.62 -8.00
C LEU A 71 12.47 -19.67 -6.89
N ILE A 72 12.60 -18.35 -7.08
CA ILE A 72 12.13 -17.34 -6.12
C ILE A 72 10.60 -17.39 -6.01
N LYS A 73 9.84 -17.62 -7.09
CA LYS A 73 8.38 -17.79 -7.02
C LYS A 73 7.99 -19.00 -6.18
N MET A 74 8.77 -20.09 -6.22
CA MET A 74 8.52 -21.28 -5.40
C MET A 74 8.79 -21.02 -3.92
N LEU A 75 9.87 -20.30 -3.62
CA LEU A 75 10.25 -19.98 -2.24
C LEU A 75 9.41 -18.83 -1.68
N TRP A 76 9.45 -17.65 -2.31
CA TRP A 76 8.85 -16.38 -1.90
C TRP A 76 7.99 -15.76 -3.02
N PRO A 77 6.77 -16.27 -3.26
CA PRO A 77 5.90 -15.86 -4.37
C PRO A 77 5.46 -14.38 -4.36
N ASN A 78 5.62 -13.68 -3.24
CA ASN A 78 5.20 -12.28 -3.09
C ASN A 78 6.32 -11.28 -3.39
N TYR A 79 7.59 -11.69 -3.40
CA TYR A 79 8.72 -10.76 -3.52
C TYR A 79 8.85 -10.14 -4.92
N LEU A 80 8.33 -10.83 -5.93
CA LEU A 80 8.32 -10.37 -7.32
C LEU A 80 7.02 -9.67 -7.71
N ARG A 81 6.08 -9.47 -6.76
CA ARG A 81 4.83 -8.78 -7.05
C ARG A 81 5.05 -7.27 -6.97
N PRO A 82 4.51 -6.49 -7.92
CA PRO A 82 4.50 -5.05 -7.80
C PRO A 82 3.70 -4.65 -6.55
N VAL A 83 4.15 -3.59 -5.89
CA VAL A 83 3.46 -3.02 -4.73
C VAL A 83 2.37 -2.08 -5.27
N PRO A 84 1.08 -2.36 -5.01
CA PRO A 84 -0.01 -1.48 -5.42
C PRO A 84 0.05 -0.16 -4.64
N SER A 85 -0.56 0.89 -5.17
CA SER A 85 -0.70 2.14 -4.42
C SER A 85 -1.54 1.93 -3.17
N MET A 86 -1.14 2.61 -2.09
CA MET A 86 -1.76 2.56 -0.77
C MET A 86 -2.10 3.98 -0.33
N THR A 87 -3.14 4.13 0.49
CA THR A 87 -3.57 5.42 1.01
C THR A 87 -4.26 5.28 2.36
N MET A 88 -4.56 6.41 2.99
CA MET A 88 -5.35 6.50 4.21
C MET A 88 -6.72 7.10 3.89
N ILE A 89 -7.79 6.44 4.30
CA ILE A 89 -9.16 6.95 4.15
C ILE A 89 -9.66 7.37 5.52
N GLU A 90 -10.10 8.62 5.64
CA GLU A 90 -10.77 9.17 6.82
C GLU A 90 -12.26 9.35 6.54
N TYR A 91 -13.10 8.82 7.41
CA TYR A 91 -14.54 9.05 7.38
C TYR A 91 -14.92 10.14 8.38
N SER A 92 -15.73 11.10 7.92
CA SER A 92 -16.31 12.14 8.77
C SER A 92 -17.79 11.86 8.99
N PRO A 93 -18.18 11.19 10.10
CA PRO A 93 -19.59 10.96 10.38
C PRO A 93 -20.33 12.29 10.62
N ASP A 94 -21.54 12.39 10.09
CA ASP A 94 -22.45 13.51 10.33
C ASP A 94 -23.10 13.34 11.71
N MET A 95 -22.70 14.19 12.65
CA MET A 95 -23.12 14.10 14.06
C MET A 95 -24.57 14.50 14.30
N ASP A 96 -25.20 15.20 13.35
CA ASP A 96 -26.62 15.55 13.48
C ASP A 96 -27.54 14.37 13.13
N LYS A 97 -27.01 13.38 12.38
CA LYS A 97 -27.78 12.25 11.85
C LYS A 97 -27.38 10.89 12.44
N THR A 98 -26.21 10.81 13.05
CA THR A 98 -25.63 9.54 13.53
C THR A 98 -25.69 9.49 15.05
N SER A 99 -26.67 8.77 15.59
CA SER A 99 -26.80 8.52 17.04
C SER A 99 -26.39 7.09 17.44
N VAL A 100 -26.13 6.22 16.46
CA VAL A 100 -25.83 4.79 16.66
C VAL A 100 -24.51 4.44 15.96
N PRO A 101 -23.66 3.58 16.57
CA PRO A 101 -22.46 3.08 15.93
C PRO A 101 -22.72 2.36 14.59
N VAL A 102 -21.92 2.67 13.57
CA VAL A 102 -21.99 2.03 12.24
C VAL A 102 -20.65 1.35 11.93
N ARG A 103 -20.68 0.09 11.49
CA ARG A 103 -19.48 -0.62 11.03
C ARG A 103 -19.34 -0.50 9.51
N ILE A 104 -18.17 -0.04 9.06
CA ILE A 104 -17.73 -0.16 7.68
C ILE A 104 -16.82 -1.38 7.59
N PRO A 105 -17.20 -2.41 6.81
CA PRO A 105 -16.42 -3.63 6.74
C PRO A 105 -15.14 -3.43 5.94
N ARG A 106 -14.11 -4.20 6.31
CA ARG A 106 -12.98 -4.47 5.44
C ARG A 106 -13.48 -4.97 4.08
N ASN A 107 -12.75 -4.63 3.03
CA ASN A 107 -13.06 -4.92 1.63
C ASN A 107 -14.11 -4.02 0.98
N GLU A 108 -14.63 -3.00 1.69
CA GLU A 108 -15.41 -1.94 1.06
C GLU A 108 -14.57 -1.21 0.01
N GLN A 109 -15.17 -0.92 -1.15
CA GLN A 109 -14.48 -0.31 -2.29
C GLN A 109 -14.85 1.16 -2.45
N LEU A 110 -13.84 1.98 -2.69
CA LEU A 110 -13.94 3.43 -2.86
C LEU A 110 -13.32 3.79 -4.20
N THR A 111 -14.04 4.52 -5.04
CA THR A 111 -13.57 4.88 -6.39
C THR A 111 -13.46 6.39 -6.53
N THR A 112 -12.32 6.88 -7.01
CA THR A 112 -12.11 8.30 -7.25
C THR A 112 -12.98 8.79 -8.42
N GLY A 113 -13.52 10.01 -8.31
CA GLY A 113 -14.29 10.63 -9.40
C GLY A 113 -15.74 10.14 -9.56
N ALA A 114 -16.25 9.30 -8.66
CA ALA A 114 -17.67 8.94 -8.62
C ALA A 114 -18.50 10.16 -8.18
N LYS A 115 -18.98 10.96 -9.14
CA LYS A 115 -20.15 11.82 -8.89
C LYS A 115 -21.33 10.91 -8.56
N GLU A 116 -22.10 11.28 -7.54
CA GLU A 116 -23.32 10.59 -7.10
C GLU A 116 -24.13 10.09 -8.30
N THR A 117 -24.09 8.78 -8.55
CA THR A 117 -24.94 8.14 -9.55
C THR A 117 -25.97 7.32 -8.78
N GLN A 118 -27.15 7.92 -8.58
CA GLN A 118 -28.34 7.13 -8.33
C GLN A 118 -28.51 6.15 -9.49
N GLY A 119 -28.35 4.86 -9.20
CA GLY A 119 -28.72 3.76 -10.10
C GLY A 119 -27.58 3.17 -10.91
N ASN A 120 -27.22 1.93 -10.59
CA ASN A 120 -26.73 0.83 -11.45
C ASN A 120 -26.15 1.11 -12.86
N GLN A 121 -25.35 2.15 -13.04
CA GLN A 121 -24.55 2.35 -14.25
C GLN A 121 -23.16 2.89 -13.87
N VAL A 122 -22.25 1.97 -13.59
CA VAL A 122 -20.79 2.23 -13.50
C VAL A 122 -20.24 2.37 -14.92
N LEU A 123 -20.73 3.35 -15.71
CA LEU A 123 -20.20 3.70 -17.03
C LEU A 123 -20.61 5.14 -17.39
N SER A 124 -20.16 6.13 -16.61
CA SER A 124 -20.23 7.52 -17.08
C SER A 124 -19.10 8.38 -16.48
N ALA A 125 -17.89 8.18 -16.99
CA ALA A 125 -16.79 9.14 -16.85
C ALA A 125 -16.08 9.43 -18.19
N TYR A 126 -16.69 9.02 -19.32
CA TYR A 126 -16.13 9.19 -20.67
C TYR A 126 -16.83 10.32 -21.44
N SER A 127 -17.01 11.47 -20.81
CA SER A 127 -17.54 12.68 -21.47
C SER A 127 -16.67 13.88 -21.13
N GLY A 128 -15.50 13.95 -21.76
CA GLY A 128 -14.57 15.07 -21.69
C GLY A 128 -13.40 14.82 -22.63
N ASN A 129 -12.96 15.85 -23.36
CA ASN A 129 -11.91 15.86 -24.39
C ASN A 129 -10.86 14.73 -24.30
N GLU A 130 -10.61 14.06 -25.42
CA GLU A 130 -9.86 12.79 -25.60
C GLU A 130 -8.38 12.75 -25.15
N HIS A 131 -7.85 13.76 -24.46
CA HIS A 131 -6.42 13.86 -24.16
C HIS A 131 -6.01 13.94 -22.68
N ASP A 132 -6.94 13.92 -21.72
CA ASP A 132 -6.55 14.02 -20.30
C ASP A 132 -7.54 13.34 -19.32
N ILE A 133 -8.07 12.17 -19.68
CA ILE A 133 -8.96 11.41 -18.79
C ILE A 133 -8.11 10.47 -17.93
N THR A 134 -7.76 10.90 -16.71
CA THR A 134 -7.18 9.98 -15.72
C THR A 134 -8.22 8.91 -15.37
N PRO A 135 -7.92 7.60 -15.53
CA PRO A 135 -8.86 6.56 -15.20
C PRO A 135 -9.18 6.58 -13.69
N PRO A 136 -10.43 6.28 -13.29
CA PRO A 136 -10.81 6.24 -11.88
C PRO A 136 -10.00 5.15 -11.17
N CYS A 137 -9.46 5.48 -10.00
CA CYS A 137 -8.73 4.54 -9.15
C CYS A 137 -9.68 3.98 -8.09
N THR A 138 -9.69 2.65 -7.93
CA THR A 138 -10.50 1.97 -6.93
C THR A 138 -9.60 1.46 -5.81
N PHE A 139 -9.86 1.91 -4.59
CA PHE A 139 -9.20 1.46 -3.37
C PHE A 139 -10.13 0.58 -2.56
N THR A 140 -9.57 -0.43 -1.91
CA THR A 140 -10.29 -1.35 -1.04
C THR A 140 -9.80 -1.17 0.38
N LEU A 141 -10.71 -1.01 1.34
CA LEU A 141 -10.36 -0.88 2.75
C LEU A 141 -9.67 -2.15 3.27
N CYS A 142 -8.54 -1.99 3.94
CA CYS A 142 -7.76 -3.11 4.48
C CYS A 142 -8.21 -3.53 5.89
N ARG A 143 -8.98 -2.68 6.60
CA ARG A 143 -9.40 -2.91 7.99
C ARG A 143 -10.84 -2.45 8.19
N ASP A 144 -11.53 -3.08 9.14
CA ASP A 144 -12.84 -2.60 9.60
C ASP A 144 -12.71 -1.24 10.30
N ILE A 145 -13.75 -0.42 10.18
CA ILE A 145 -13.88 0.85 10.91
C ILE A 145 -15.22 0.86 11.63
N TRP A 146 -15.21 1.27 12.89
CA TRP A 146 -16.42 1.61 13.62
C TRP A 146 -16.57 3.13 13.67
N LEU A 147 -17.59 3.65 12.98
CA LEU A 147 -18.01 5.03 13.10
C LEU A 147 -18.86 5.14 14.36
N LEU A 148 -18.33 5.83 15.36
CA LEU A 148 -19.04 6.09 16.60
C LEU A 148 -19.65 7.50 16.54
N PRO A 149 -20.75 7.75 17.28
CA PRO A 149 -21.35 9.07 17.42
C PRO A 149 -20.51 9.99 18.33
N VAL A 150 -19.18 10.02 18.15
CA VAL A 150 -18.24 10.86 18.91
C VAL A 150 -17.22 11.55 18.01
N GLN A 151 -16.94 12.82 18.26
CA GLN A 151 -16.01 13.62 17.48
C GLN A 151 -14.86 14.05 18.37
N LEU A 152 -13.64 13.97 17.86
CA LEU A 152 -12.49 14.57 18.51
C LEU A 152 -12.48 16.08 18.24
N GLU A 153 -12.50 16.87 19.31
CA GLU A 153 -12.50 18.34 19.26
C GLU A 153 -11.10 18.90 19.46
N GLN A 154 -10.38 18.42 20.48
CA GLN A 154 -9.09 18.97 20.89
C GLN A 154 -8.15 17.88 21.40
N VAL A 155 -6.84 18.09 21.17
CA VAL A 155 -5.75 17.34 21.77
C VAL A 155 -4.79 18.35 22.39
N GLU A 156 -4.61 18.29 23.71
CA GLU A 156 -3.83 19.27 24.45
C GLU A 156 -2.74 18.62 25.28
N ASN A 157 -1.59 19.29 25.36
CA ASN A 157 -0.49 18.92 26.23
C ASN A 157 -0.65 19.60 27.59
N HIS A 158 -0.94 18.83 28.63
CA HIS A 158 -0.98 19.31 30.02
C HIS A 158 0.18 18.74 30.85
N SER A 159 1.27 18.35 30.19
CA SER A 159 2.44 17.75 30.84
C SER A 159 3.01 18.66 31.92
N THR A 160 3.36 18.03 33.03
CA THR A 160 4.15 18.65 34.10
C THR A 160 5.64 18.39 33.84
N PRO A 161 6.57 19.07 34.52
CA PRO A 161 8.01 18.78 34.40
C PRO A 161 8.42 17.34 34.77
N ARG A 162 7.54 16.56 35.42
CA ARG A 162 7.82 15.19 35.88
C ARG A 162 7.02 14.12 35.16
N HIS A 163 5.81 14.42 34.73
CA HIS A 163 4.88 13.46 34.13
C HIS A 163 4.22 14.07 32.91
N GLY A 164 4.08 13.26 31.87
CA GLY A 164 3.39 13.64 30.65
C GLY A 164 1.88 13.51 30.83
N ILE A 165 1.12 14.45 30.28
CA ILE A 165 -0.34 14.41 30.28
C ILE A 165 -0.83 14.87 28.91
N ILE A 166 -1.66 14.05 28.27
CA ILE A 166 -2.41 14.43 27.06
C ILE A 166 -3.89 14.36 27.39
N ASP A 167 -4.59 15.47 27.19
CA ASP A 167 -6.05 15.51 27.26
C ASP A 167 -6.61 15.45 25.85
N VAL A 168 -7.50 14.49 25.61
CA VAL A 168 -8.23 14.33 24.35
C VAL A 168 -9.70 14.60 24.62
N THR A 169 -10.21 15.71 24.10
CA THR A 169 -11.59 16.16 24.30
C THR A 169 -12.47 15.64 23.18
N PHE A 170 -13.59 15.03 23.55
CA PHE A 170 -14.59 14.49 22.63
C PHE A 170 -15.94 15.18 22.84
N ALA A 171 -16.64 15.43 21.73
CA ALA A 171 -18.07 15.71 21.71
C ALA A 171 -18.84 14.44 21.36
N VAL A 172 -20.01 14.25 21.96
CA VAL A 172 -20.95 13.16 21.69
C VAL A 172 -22.14 13.70 20.93
N ALA A 173 -22.57 13.01 19.88
CA ALA A 173 -23.72 13.43 19.08
C ALA A 173 -25.00 13.53 19.94
N PRO A 174 -25.84 14.57 19.74
CA PRO A 174 -27.09 14.71 20.46
C PRO A 174 -28.00 13.48 20.33
N GLY A 175 -28.62 13.06 21.42
CA GLY A 175 -29.54 11.91 21.43
C GLY A 175 -28.87 10.53 21.43
N THR A 176 -27.54 10.48 21.53
CA THR A 176 -26.80 9.24 21.77
C THR A 176 -27.00 8.77 23.20
N ASP A 177 -27.30 7.48 23.39
CA ASP A 177 -27.26 6.85 24.72
C ASP A 177 -25.82 6.54 25.10
N SER A 178 -25.25 7.36 26.00
CA SER A 178 -23.86 7.26 26.44
C SER A 178 -23.54 5.91 27.09
N THR A 179 -24.52 5.24 27.71
CA THR A 179 -24.27 3.95 28.38
C THR A 179 -24.06 2.79 27.41
N THR A 180 -24.66 2.87 26.24
CA THR A 180 -24.54 1.83 25.19
C THR A 180 -23.32 2.04 24.30
N LEU A 181 -22.65 3.18 24.44
CA LEU A 181 -21.53 3.56 23.61
C LEU A 181 -20.26 2.79 24.02
N ASP A 182 -19.92 1.76 23.23
CA ASP A 182 -18.71 0.98 23.42
C ASP A 182 -17.47 1.70 22.88
N LEU A 183 -16.82 2.47 23.75
CA LEU A 183 -15.59 3.21 23.44
C LEU A 183 -14.36 2.31 23.23
N ASN A 184 -14.43 1.00 23.49
CA ASN A 184 -13.36 0.06 23.14
C ASN A 184 -13.21 -0.14 21.62
N ARG A 185 -14.13 0.46 20.84
CA ARG A 185 -14.06 0.50 19.37
C ARG A 185 -13.35 1.75 18.85
N LEU A 186 -12.92 2.64 19.75
CA LEU A 186 -12.10 3.79 19.36
C LEU A 186 -10.74 3.31 18.86
N ARG A 187 -10.43 3.73 17.65
CA ARG A 187 -9.13 3.55 17.02
C ARG A 187 -8.56 4.91 16.68
N PHE A 188 -7.37 5.18 17.18
CA PHE A 188 -6.61 6.40 16.88
C PHE A 188 -5.59 6.12 15.79
N TRP A 189 -5.48 7.05 14.84
CA TRP A 189 -4.36 7.14 13.91
C TRP A 189 -3.51 8.38 14.23
N LEU A 190 -2.18 8.24 14.19
CA LEU A 190 -1.28 9.37 14.44
C LEU A 190 -1.14 10.23 13.17
N GLY A 191 -1.86 11.34 13.13
CA GLY A 191 -2.11 12.11 11.91
C GLY A 191 -1.33 13.42 11.77
N ASN A 192 -0.28 13.62 12.57
CA ASN A 192 0.67 14.71 12.38
C ASN A 192 1.34 14.62 11.00
N ASP A 193 1.59 15.77 10.37
CA ASP A 193 2.32 15.81 9.10
C ASP A 193 3.83 15.57 9.29
N ASP A 194 4.34 15.71 10.54
CA ASP A 194 5.74 15.50 10.88
C ASP A 194 6.02 14.12 11.49
N ASP A 195 6.99 13.41 10.91
CA ASP A 195 7.43 12.09 11.38
C ASP A 195 7.92 12.07 12.82
N TYR A 196 8.63 13.13 13.24
CA TYR A 196 9.20 13.21 14.59
C TYR A 196 8.11 13.10 15.65
N THR A 197 7.08 13.94 15.59
CA THR A 197 5.97 13.92 16.54
C THR A 197 5.24 12.59 16.48
N ARG A 198 4.96 12.04 15.29
CA ARG A 198 4.30 10.73 15.16
C ARG A 198 5.08 9.63 15.88
N TYR A 199 6.39 9.54 15.65
CA TYR A 199 7.22 8.49 16.27
C TYR A 199 7.43 8.71 17.77
N GLN A 200 7.54 9.95 18.24
CA GLN A 200 7.58 10.22 19.68
C GLN A 200 6.24 9.85 20.34
N LEU A 201 5.10 10.24 19.76
CA LEU A 201 3.79 9.84 20.28
C LEU A 201 3.65 8.31 20.30
N TYR A 202 4.04 7.64 19.22
CA TYR A 202 4.02 6.17 19.16
C TYR A 202 4.81 5.55 20.32
N LEU A 203 6.03 6.02 20.56
CA LEU A 203 6.87 5.56 21.68
C LEU A 203 6.21 5.84 23.04
N TRP A 204 5.64 7.03 23.24
CA TRP A 204 5.00 7.40 24.50
C TRP A 204 3.76 6.54 24.79
N LEU A 205 2.94 6.28 23.77
CA LEU A 205 1.75 5.45 23.90
C LEU A 205 2.10 3.98 24.16
N CYS A 206 3.20 3.46 23.60
CA CYS A 206 3.64 2.08 23.81
C CYS A 206 4.35 1.86 25.16
N GLU A 207 5.33 2.71 25.49
CA GLU A 207 6.30 2.41 26.56
C GLU A 207 6.08 3.23 27.83
N TYR A 208 5.57 4.46 27.70
CA TYR A 208 5.51 5.38 28.83
C TYR A 208 4.09 5.61 29.39
N LEU A 209 3.05 5.09 28.74
CA LEU A 209 1.67 5.17 29.22
C LEU A 209 1.52 4.44 30.56
N GLN A 210 1.10 5.17 31.60
CA GLN A 210 0.86 4.62 32.95
C GLN A 210 -0.61 4.29 33.22
N GLY A 211 -1.51 4.92 32.48
CA GLY A 211 -2.95 4.73 32.62
C GLY A 211 -3.71 5.92 32.06
N ALA A 212 -5.03 5.87 32.23
CA ALA A 212 -5.91 6.94 31.80
C ALA A 212 -7.02 7.21 32.82
N GLU A 213 -7.62 8.39 32.70
CA GLU A 213 -8.85 8.75 33.40
C GLU A 213 -9.83 9.38 32.41
N LEU A 214 -11.11 9.17 32.67
CA LEU A 214 -12.19 9.78 31.91
C LEU A 214 -12.78 10.91 32.76
N ILE A 215 -12.82 12.12 32.21
CA ILE A 215 -13.32 13.30 32.90
C ILE A 215 -14.61 13.75 32.23
N THR A 216 -15.69 13.83 33.01
CA THR A 216 -17.03 14.23 32.56
C THR A 216 -17.56 15.31 33.49
N GLY A 217 -17.51 16.58 33.07
CA GLY A 217 -17.77 17.72 33.95
C GLY A 217 -16.82 17.73 35.16
N GLU A 218 -17.37 17.62 36.37
CA GLU A 218 -16.57 17.59 37.61
C GLU A 218 -16.15 16.18 38.06
N GLN A 219 -16.63 15.12 37.40
CA GLN A 219 -16.31 13.75 37.76
C GLN A 219 -15.08 13.26 37.00
N SER A 220 -14.11 12.69 37.72
CA SER A 220 -13.00 11.92 37.13
C SER A 220 -13.15 10.45 37.48
N ILE A 221 -13.16 9.60 36.45
CA ILE A 221 -13.31 8.15 36.54
C ILE A 221 -11.96 7.52 36.15
N PRO A 222 -11.20 6.96 37.11
CA PRO A 222 -9.94 6.29 36.79
C PRO A 222 -10.19 5.02 35.98
N MET A 223 -9.35 4.76 34.98
CA MET A 223 -9.44 3.57 34.12
C MET A 223 -8.18 2.71 34.28
N PRO A 224 -8.10 1.88 35.33
CA PRO A 224 -6.90 1.08 35.61
C PRO A 224 -6.63 -0.01 34.56
N GLU A 225 -7.67 -0.47 33.85
CA GLU A 225 -7.55 -1.47 32.78
C GLU A 225 -7.32 -0.85 31.41
N PHE A 226 -7.26 0.48 31.31
CA PHE A 226 -7.08 1.17 30.04
C PHE A 226 -5.72 0.87 29.43
N MET A 227 -5.74 0.49 28.15
CA MET A 227 -4.53 0.29 27.37
C MET A 227 -4.74 0.69 25.91
N LEU A 228 -3.66 1.13 25.27
CA LEU A 228 -3.61 1.36 23.83
C LEU A 228 -2.81 0.23 23.18
N LYS A 229 -3.42 -0.48 22.23
CA LYS A 229 -2.76 -1.58 21.50
C LYS A 229 -2.39 -1.13 20.11
N ALA A 230 -1.11 -1.20 19.76
CA ALA A 230 -0.65 -0.94 18.40
C ALA A 230 -1.29 -1.90 17.39
N VAL A 231 -1.69 -1.39 16.23
CA VAL A 231 -2.39 -2.12 15.16
C VAL A 231 -1.52 -2.18 13.90
N GLY A 232 -1.57 -3.30 13.17
CA GLY A 232 -0.79 -3.51 11.94
C GLY A 232 -0.02 -4.82 11.92
N PHE A 233 0.27 -5.38 13.10
CA PHE A 233 1.14 -6.53 13.26
C PHE A 233 0.41 -7.87 13.14
N LYS A 234 -0.91 -7.91 13.34
CA LYS A 234 -1.66 -9.16 13.28
C LYS A 234 -2.01 -9.56 11.85
N PRO A 235 -2.25 -10.86 11.57
CA PRO A 235 -2.66 -11.30 10.23
C PRO A 235 -3.92 -10.60 9.69
N GLU A 236 -4.89 -10.32 10.55
CA GLU A 236 -6.12 -9.59 10.21
C GLU A 236 -5.90 -8.13 9.83
N ASP A 237 -4.74 -7.54 10.17
CA ASP A 237 -4.39 -6.16 9.84
C ASP A 237 -3.70 -6.01 8.47
N ALA A 238 -3.42 -7.15 7.81
CA ALA A 238 -2.70 -7.22 6.54
C ALA A 238 -3.34 -6.37 5.45
N MET A 239 -2.52 -5.55 4.79
CA MET A 239 -2.91 -4.81 3.58
C MET A 239 -2.65 -5.64 2.34
N LEU A 240 -1.49 -6.30 2.28
CA LEU A 240 -1.08 -7.12 1.15
C LEU A 240 -1.61 -8.55 1.29
N PRO A 241 -2.12 -9.16 0.19
CA PRO A 241 -2.50 -10.56 0.20
C PRO A 241 -1.30 -11.47 0.50
N TRP A 242 -1.29 -12.09 1.68
CA TRP A 242 -0.21 -12.97 2.11
C TRP A 242 -0.66 -14.45 2.16
N PRO A 243 0.13 -15.40 1.63
CA PRO A 243 -0.14 -16.83 1.76
C PRO A 243 -0.13 -17.26 3.23
N GLY A 244 -1.11 -18.07 3.63
CA GLY A 244 -1.18 -18.60 5.00
C GLY A 244 -0.06 -19.59 5.36
N ASN A 245 0.67 -20.11 4.37
CA ASN A 245 1.77 -21.07 4.55
C ASN A 245 3.15 -20.40 4.68
N VAL A 246 3.22 -19.06 4.73
CA VAL A 246 4.47 -18.31 4.85
C VAL A 246 4.42 -17.46 6.12
N HIS A 247 5.56 -17.32 6.82
CA HIS A 247 5.65 -16.54 8.04
C HIS A 247 5.23 -15.07 7.80
N SER A 248 4.35 -14.54 8.67
CA SER A 248 3.77 -13.20 8.55
C SER A 248 4.77 -12.07 8.81
N GLY A 249 5.91 -12.34 9.44
CA GLY A 249 6.95 -11.33 9.70
C GLY A 249 7.49 -10.68 8.41
N TYR A 250 7.58 -11.43 7.31
CA TYR A 250 8.00 -10.86 6.02
C TYR A 250 6.97 -9.89 5.45
N ARG A 251 5.66 -10.15 5.65
CA ARG A 251 4.60 -9.19 5.33
C ARG A 251 4.82 -7.89 6.09
N ILE A 252 5.03 -7.97 7.41
CA ILE A 252 5.18 -6.79 8.27
C ILE A 252 6.36 -5.93 7.78
N LEU A 253 7.51 -6.54 7.50
CA LEU A 253 8.66 -5.83 6.95
C LEU A 253 8.34 -5.17 5.61
N GLN A 254 7.72 -5.90 4.68
CA GLN A 254 7.36 -5.35 3.37
C GLN A 254 6.38 -4.18 3.51
N GLU A 255 5.30 -4.34 4.27
CA GLU A 255 4.31 -3.29 4.49
C GLU A 255 4.92 -2.07 5.20
N PHE A 256 5.84 -2.27 6.15
CA PHE A 256 6.50 -1.16 6.85
C PHE A 256 7.36 -0.32 5.90
N PHE A 257 8.16 -0.96 5.03
CA PHE A 257 8.98 -0.24 4.06
C PHE A 257 8.18 0.35 2.89
N CYS A 258 7.02 -0.22 2.56
CA CYS A 258 6.15 0.31 1.51
C CYS A 258 5.22 1.42 2.00
N TYR A 259 4.67 1.30 3.21
CA TYR A 259 3.68 2.22 3.76
C TYR A 259 3.61 2.15 5.29
N ALA A 260 4.60 2.76 5.94
CA ALA A 260 4.77 2.77 7.40
C ALA A 260 3.56 3.36 8.15
N ASP A 261 2.85 4.32 7.54
CA ASP A 261 1.66 4.98 8.10
C ASP A 261 0.55 3.99 8.51
N SER A 262 0.51 2.80 7.90
CA SER A 262 -0.41 1.73 8.26
C SER A 262 -0.16 1.10 9.64
N PHE A 263 0.99 1.37 10.27
CA PHE A 263 1.35 0.89 11.61
C PHE A 263 1.15 1.95 12.70
N LEU A 264 0.80 3.19 12.35
CA LEU A 264 0.64 4.30 13.29
C LEU A 264 -0.77 4.35 13.90
N PHE A 265 -1.28 3.19 14.31
CA PHE A 265 -2.63 3.00 14.83
C PHE A 265 -2.64 2.42 16.22
N PHE A 266 -3.61 2.86 17.04
CA PHE A 266 -3.84 2.34 18.37
C PHE A 266 -5.31 2.06 18.63
N ASP A 267 -5.63 0.85 19.06
CA ASP A 267 -6.96 0.49 19.59
C ASP A 267 -7.05 0.80 21.08
N ALA A 268 -8.08 1.54 21.48
CA ALA A 268 -8.42 1.74 22.88
C ALA A 268 -9.06 0.47 23.45
N CYS A 269 -8.57 -0.01 24.59
CA CYS A 269 -9.09 -1.17 25.29
C CYS A 269 -9.25 -0.84 26.77
N GLY A 270 -10.20 -1.48 27.45
CA GLY A 270 -10.45 -1.28 28.88
C GLY A 270 -11.14 0.05 29.18
N VAL A 271 -11.88 0.61 28.21
CA VAL A 271 -12.68 1.82 28.42
C VAL A 271 -14.02 1.39 29.06
N PRO A 272 -14.37 1.92 30.24
CA PRO A 272 -15.66 1.66 30.86
C PRO A 272 -16.79 2.34 30.09
N ALA A 273 -18.03 1.90 30.33
CA ALA A 273 -19.21 2.60 29.83
C ALA A 273 -19.24 4.05 30.38
N LEU A 274 -19.67 4.99 29.53
CA LEU A 274 -19.85 6.37 29.96
C LEU A 274 -21.04 6.45 30.94
N PRO A 275 -21.02 7.37 31.92
CA PRO A 275 -22.14 7.57 32.82
C PRO A 275 -23.42 7.99 32.06
N ASP A 276 -24.59 7.62 32.61
CA ASP A 276 -25.96 7.82 32.06
C ASP A 276 -26.29 9.26 31.63
N LYS A 277 -25.56 10.25 32.15
CA LYS A 277 -25.76 11.67 31.86
C LYS A 277 -24.43 12.38 31.79
N LEU A 278 -23.83 12.42 30.60
CA LEU A 278 -22.77 13.37 30.31
C LEU A 278 -23.35 14.77 30.43
N LYS A 279 -22.98 15.49 31.49
CA LYS A 279 -23.23 16.93 31.53
C LYS A 279 -22.48 17.54 30.35
N GLU A 280 -23.21 18.24 29.48
CA GLU A 280 -22.69 18.98 28.33
C GLU A 280 -22.39 18.17 27.06
N ASN A 281 -22.69 16.86 26.97
CA ASN A 281 -22.37 16.03 25.80
C ASN A 281 -20.86 16.00 25.42
N HIS A 282 -19.96 16.37 26.34
CA HIS A 282 -18.52 16.28 26.15
C HIS A 282 -17.89 15.39 27.22
N PHE A 283 -16.74 14.78 26.89
CA PHE A 283 -15.88 14.10 27.84
C PHE A 283 -14.41 14.24 27.44
N ILE A 284 -13.51 14.10 28.41
CA ILE A 284 -12.07 14.12 28.18
C ILE A 284 -11.49 12.76 28.52
N LEU A 285 -10.76 12.16 27.57
CA LEU A 285 -9.86 11.04 27.83
C LEU A 285 -8.49 11.62 28.16
N ARG A 286 -8.08 11.56 29.42
CA ARG A 286 -6.76 12.00 29.85
C ARG A 286 -5.81 10.81 29.94
N LEU A 287 -4.76 10.86 29.13
CA LEU A 287 -3.67 9.89 29.13
C LEU A 287 -2.54 10.39 30.02
N ARG A 288 -2.06 9.54 30.94
CA ARG A 288 -0.97 9.86 31.85
C ARG A 288 0.28 9.05 31.51
N PHE A 289 1.43 9.73 31.47
CA PHE A 289 2.70 9.14 31.10
C PHE A 289 3.73 9.25 32.23
N SER A 290 4.57 8.22 32.36
CA SER A 290 5.67 8.14 33.34
C SER A 290 6.76 9.17 33.14
N ARG A 291 6.80 9.81 31.96
CA ARG A 291 7.78 10.83 31.58
C ARG A 291 7.07 12.01 30.92
N PRO A 292 7.58 13.26 31.08
CA PRO A 292 7.06 14.40 30.34
C PRO A 292 7.14 14.15 28.82
N LEU A 293 6.23 14.75 28.06
CA LEU A 293 6.37 14.79 26.61
C LEU A 293 7.60 15.62 26.21
N PRO A 294 8.33 15.25 25.15
CA PRO A 294 9.37 16.08 24.56
C PRO A 294 8.82 17.46 24.20
N VAL A 295 9.65 18.49 24.42
CA VAL A 295 9.26 19.90 24.25
C VAL A 295 8.95 20.23 22.78
N ASP A 296 9.57 19.51 21.85
CA ASP A 296 9.46 19.77 20.42
C ASP A 296 8.25 19.08 19.76
N ILE A 297 7.47 18.30 20.52
CA ILE A 297 6.22 17.70 20.02
C ILE A 297 5.19 18.80 19.75
N GLN A 298 4.60 18.75 18.57
CA GLN A 298 3.52 19.66 18.18
C GLN A 298 2.17 18.93 18.24
N LEU A 299 1.48 19.05 19.37
CA LEU A 299 0.12 18.54 19.51
C LEU A 299 -0.89 19.52 18.93
N HIS A 300 -1.80 19.00 18.10
CA HIS A 300 -2.95 19.71 17.57
C HIS A 300 -4.13 18.74 17.42
N ARG A 301 -5.31 19.26 17.08
CA ARG A 301 -6.52 18.44 16.87
C ARG A 301 -6.30 17.25 15.92
N GLY A 302 -5.48 17.43 14.88
CA GLY A 302 -5.19 16.41 13.88
C GLY A 302 -4.11 15.40 14.28
N SER A 303 -3.46 15.57 15.43
CA SER A 303 -2.43 14.65 15.91
C SER A 303 -2.97 13.25 16.19
N LEU A 304 -4.22 13.18 16.66
CA LEU A 304 -4.98 11.95 16.80
C LEU A 304 -6.21 12.06 15.91
N ARG A 305 -6.31 11.21 14.89
CA ARG A 305 -7.48 11.13 14.02
C ARG A 305 -8.28 9.88 14.33
N LEU A 306 -9.60 10.01 14.24
CA LEU A 306 -10.54 8.90 14.34
C LEU A 306 -10.99 8.47 12.94
N TYR A 307 -11.59 7.29 12.86
CA TYR A 307 -12.28 6.82 11.65
C TYR A 307 -11.39 6.74 10.40
N CYS A 308 -10.09 6.54 10.62
CA CYS A 308 -9.13 6.28 9.57
C CYS A 308 -8.97 4.78 9.34
N ALA A 309 -8.81 4.36 8.08
CA ALA A 309 -8.25 3.05 7.76
C ALA A 309 -7.36 3.10 6.52
N PRO A 310 -6.32 2.25 6.48
CA PRO A 310 -5.53 2.09 5.28
C PRO A 310 -6.37 1.43 4.19
N ALA A 311 -6.20 1.90 2.97
CA ALA A 311 -6.82 1.36 1.77
C ALA A 311 -5.76 1.08 0.70
N ILE A 312 -6.03 0.10 -0.15
CA ILE A 312 -5.09 -0.36 -1.16
C ILE A 312 -5.76 -0.42 -2.52
N ASN A 313 -5.06 0.00 -3.58
CA ASN A 313 -5.52 -0.10 -4.97
C ASN A 313 -5.43 -1.55 -5.46
N LEU A 314 -6.22 -2.41 -4.82
CA LEU A 314 -6.46 -3.79 -5.19
C LEU A 314 -7.95 -4.06 -5.03
N PHE A 315 -8.61 -4.46 -6.11
CA PHE A 315 -10.05 -4.69 -6.10
C PHE A 315 -10.40 -5.92 -6.94
N PHE A 316 -11.61 -6.43 -6.70
CA PHE A 316 -12.14 -7.53 -7.50
C PHE A 316 -12.67 -7.01 -8.83
N HIS A 317 -12.34 -7.71 -9.91
CA HIS A 317 -12.93 -7.42 -11.21
C HIS A 317 -13.11 -8.72 -12.00
N HIS A 318 -14.14 -8.76 -12.84
CA HIS A 318 -14.44 -9.90 -13.68
C HIS A 318 -13.49 -9.95 -14.88
N ALA A 319 -13.00 -11.13 -15.23
CA ALA A 319 -12.34 -11.33 -16.52
C ALA A 319 -13.37 -11.62 -17.60
N GLU A 320 -12.98 -11.40 -18.85
CA GLU A 320 -13.70 -11.97 -19.97
C GLU A 320 -13.54 -13.51 -20.00
N ALA A 321 -14.62 -14.20 -20.38
CA ALA A 321 -14.61 -15.64 -20.54
C ALA A 321 -13.66 -16.06 -21.67
N ILE A 322 -12.91 -17.14 -21.44
CA ILE A 322 -11.98 -17.72 -22.41
C ILE A 322 -12.50 -19.09 -22.80
N THR A 323 -12.58 -19.36 -24.10
CA THR A 323 -12.85 -20.69 -24.62
C THR A 323 -11.53 -21.46 -24.71
N LEU A 324 -11.47 -22.61 -24.04
CA LEU A 324 -10.32 -23.51 -24.10
C LEU A 324 -10.52 -24.49 -25.25
N ASP A 325 -9.76 -24.32 -26.33
CA ASP A 325 -9.77 -25.21 -27.51
C ASP A 325 -8.69 -26.30 -27.46
N HIS A 326 -7.86 -26.29 -26.41
CA HIS A 326 -6.69 -27.16 -26.19
C HIS A 326 -5.66 -27.17 -27.34
N GLN A 327 -5.70 -26.20 -28.25
CA GLN A 327 -4.73 -26.08 -29.35
C GLN A 327 -3.50 -25.26 -28.98
N ARG A 328 -3.57 -24.54 -27.86
CA ARG A 328 -2.50 -23.68 -27.36
C ARG A 328 -2.12 -24.12 -25.95
N ALA A 329 -0.83 -24.03 -25.65
CA ALA A 329 -0.32 -24.30 -24.31
C ALA A 329 -0.81 -23.25 -23.30
N ASP A 330 -0.92 -21.98 -23.74
CA ASP A 330 -1.27 -20.85 -22.90
C ASP A 330 -2.42 -20.02 -23.49
N TYR A 331 -3.27 -19.49 -22.61
CA TYR A 331 -4.38 -18.61 -22.97
C TYR A 331 -4.26 -17.27 -22.23
N PRO A 332 -4.24 -16.14 -22.95
CA PRO A 332 -4.14 -14.83 -22.32
C PRO A 332 -5.45 -14.50 -21.61
N LEU A 333 -5.36 -14.27 -20.30
CA LEU A 333 -6.44 -13.73 -19.50
C LEU A 333 -6.50 -12.21 -19.70
N ILE A 334 -7.66 -11.57 -19.87
CA ILE A 334 -7.74 -10.11 -20.07
C ILE A 334 -8.90 -9.57 -19.22
N SER A 335 -8.71 -8.41 -18.60
CA SER A 335 -9.77 -7.69 -17.84
C SER A 335 -10.89 -7.21 -18.75
N SER A 336 -10.52 -6.60 -19.88
CA SER A 336 -11.44 -6.06 -20.88
C SER A 336 -10.70 -5.92 -22.21
N ARG A 337 -11.31 -6.37 -23.31
CA ARG A 337 -10.78 -6.14 -24.67
C ARG A 337 -10.85 -4.68 -25.11
N HIS A 338 -11.75 -3.90 -24.51
CA HIS A 338 -11.96 -2.50 -24.89
C HIS A 338 -10.94 -1.57 -24.23
N TYR A 339 -10.41 -1.95 -23.06
CA TYR A 339 -9.45 -1.16 -22.29
C TYR A 339 -8.34 -2.04 -21.69
N PRO A 340 -7.52 -2.69 -22.53
CA PRO A 340 -6.55 -3.70 -22.08
C PRO A 340 -5.48 -3.16 -21.12
N ASP A 341 -5.12 -1.87 -21.23
CA ASP A 341 -3.99 -1.29 -20.49
C ASP A 341 -4.38 -0.57 -19.19
N THR A 342 -5.67 -0.49 -18.87
CA THR A 342 -6.15 0.28 -17.69
C THR A 342 -5.97 -0.45 -16.35
N LYS A 343 -5.71 -1.76 -16.36
CA LYS A 343 -5.68 -2.61 -15.15
C LYS A 343 -4.57 -3.66 -15.24
N ALA A 344 -3.60 -3.59 -14.33
CA ALA A 344 -2.63 -4.67 -14.10
C ALA A 344 -3.29 -5.80 -13.30
N LYS A 345 -2.94 -7.04 -13.64
CA LYS A 345 -3.34 -8.20 -12.83
C LYS A 345 -2.42 -8.33 -11.64
N ALA A 346 -3.00 -8.40 -10.44
CA ALA A 346 -2.25 -8.67 -9.22
C ALA A 346 -2.24 -10.17 -8.86
N LYS A 347 -3.39 -10.87 -9.02
CA LYS A 347 -3.52 -12.32 -8.76
C LYS A 347 -4.79 -12.91 -9.40
N ALA A 348 -4.69 -14.13 -9.93
CA ALA A 348 -5.83 -14.94 -10.35
C ALA A 348 -6.24 -15.94 -9.26
N ASN A 349 -7.53 -16.01 -8.94
CA ASN A 349 -8.10 -17.07 -8.09
C ASN A 349 -8.95 -18.01 -8.96
N ALA A 350 -8.98 -19.30 -8.61
CA ALA A 350 -9.50 -20.41 -9.43
C ALA A 350 -11.03 -20.40 -9.67
N SER A 351 -11.74 -19.34 -9.28
CA SER A 351 -13.20 -19.22 -9.39
C SER A 351 -13.58 -17.88 -10.02
N THR A 352 -13.29 -17.68 -11.31
CA THR A 352 -13.81 -16.56 -12.13
C THR A 352 -13.55 -15.12 -11.61
N SER A 353 -12.73 -14.96 -10.56
CA SER A 353 -12.47 -13.70 -9.87
C SER A 353 -10.97 -13.40 -9.81
N LEU A 354 -10.64 -12.16 -10.14
CA LEU A 354 -9.27 -11.67 -10.24
C LEU A 354 -9.09 -10.45 -9.35
N HIS A 355 -7.92 -10.37 -8.71
CA HIS A 355 -7.46 -9.13 -8.12
C HIS A 355 -6.73 -8.33 -9.19
N PHE A 356 -7.21 -7.11 -9.44
CA PHE A 356 -6.57 -6.15 -10.31
C PHE A 356 -6.04 -4.97 -9.49
N ALA A 357 -4.94 -4.39 -9.96
CA ALA A 357 -4.44 -3.08 -9.56
C ALA A 357 -4.57 -2.16 -10.77
N ALA A 358 -5.05 -0.92 -10.61
CA ALA A 358 -4.93 0.05 -11.70
C ALA A 358 -3.44 0.40 -11.89
N ILE A 359 -2.97 0.43 -13.15
CA ILE A 359 -1.67 1.00 -13.48
C ILE A 359 -1.91 2.50 -13.60
N THR A 360 -1.22 3.29 -12.79
CA THR A 360 -1.10 4.75 -12.98
C THR A 360 -0.11 5.07 -14.07
#